data_AF-A0A7Y9L1T7-F1
#
_entry.id   AF-A0A7Y9L1T7-F1
#
_cell.length_a   1.000
_cell.length_b   1.000
_cell.length_c   1.000
_cell.angle_alpha   90.00
_cell.angle_beta   90.00
_cell.angle_gamma   90.00
#
_symmetry.space_group_name_H-M   'P 1'
#
loop_
_entity.id
_entity.type
_entity.pdbx_description
1 polymer ?
#
loop_
_entity_poly.entity_id
_entity_poly.type
_entity_poly.pdbx_seq_one_letter_code
_entity_poly.pdbx_strand_id
1 'polypeptide(L)'
;MPGTTSDTPPDPAKRRFLVHAARGAPLNDFLTVAATDADIAIVDIIGPRDRPHTAVVELTADKARLLDQHFRQTGSPSHQLTIEPDQPLSMFSGPFDPF
;
A
#
# COMPACT_ATOMS: atom_id res chain seq x y z
N MET A 1 -11.19 23.11 30.33
CA MET A 1 -11.84 21.95 29.69
C MET A 1 -12.94 22.49 28.78
N PRO A 2 -13.13 22.06 27.52
CA PRO A 2 -12.52 20.95 26.77
C PRO A 2 -11.91 21.38 25.41
N GLY A 3 -11.22 20.45 24.74
CA GLY A 3 -10.75 20.64 23.36
C GLY A 3 -9.44 19.92 23.02
N THR A 4 -9.36 18.62 23.28
CA THR A 4 -8.37 17.76 22.63
C THR A 4 -8.70 17.70 21.14
N THR A 5 -8.16 18.62 20.35
CA THR A 5 -7.93 18.33 18.93
C THR A 5 -6.74 17.39 18.90
N SER A 6 -7.02 16.09 18.89
CA SER A 6 -6.11 15.07 18.38
C SER A 6 -5.92 15.30 16.88
N ASP A 7 -5.32 16.44 16.53
CA ASP A 7 -4.67 16.62 15.25
C ASP A 7 -3.34 15.90 15.42
N THR A 8 -3.35 14.58 15.27
CA THR A 8 -2.11 13.86 15.03
C THR A 8 -1.61 14.42 13.71
N PRO A 9 -0.52 15.22 13.69
CA PRO A 9 0.00 15.71 12.43
C PRO A 9 0.26 14.48 11.55
N PRO A 10 -0.03 14.52 10.24
CA PRO A 10 0.29 13.41 9.34
C PRO A 10 1.75 13.07 9.57
N ASP A 11 2.00 11.88 10.10
CA ASP A 11 3.34 11.45 10.49
C ASP A 11 4.18 11.56 9.20
N PRO A 12 5.15 12.47 9.10
CA PRO A 12 5.82 12.78 7.83
C PRO A 12 6.60 11.58 7.28
N ALA A 13 6.70 10.50 8.07
CA ALA A 13 7.25 9.22 7.69
C ALA A 13 6.27 8.29 6.93
N LYS A 14 4.95 8.51 7.04
CA LYS A 14 3.94 7.68 6.37
C LYS A 14 3.74 8.14 4.92
N ARG A 15 3.76 7.18 4.00
CA ARG A 15 3.58 7.38 2.56
C ARG A 15 2.55 6.40 2.05
N ARG A 16 1.99 6.71 0.89
CA ARG A 16 1.05 5.83 0.20
C ARG A 16 1.80 4.72 -0.54
N PHE A 17 1.26 3.52 -0.44
CA PHE A 17 1.73 2.32 -1.09
C PHE A 17 0.53 1.61 -1.72
N LEU A 18 0.78 1.01 -2.87
CA LEU A 18 -0.16 0.14 -3.57
C LEU A 18 0.19 -1.29 -3.19
N VAL A 19 -0.77 -2.02 -2.65
CA VAL A 19 -0.69 -3.46 -2.41
C VAL A 19 -1.50 -4.15 -3.49
N HIS A 20 -0.83 -4.88 -4.36
CA HIS A 20 -1.44 -5.54 -5.51
C HIS A 20 -1.38 -7.06 -5.34
N ALA A 21 -2.52 -7.71 -5.57
CA ALA A 21 -2.71 -9.15 -5.53
C ALA A 21 -2.63 -9.77 -6.93
N ALA A 22 -1.65 -10.64 -7.15
CA ALA A 22 -1.57 -11.40 -8.40
C ALA A 22 -2.68 -12.46 -8.49
N ARG A 23 -3.25 -12.65 -9.69
CA ARG A 23 -4.14 -13.76 -10.09
C ARG A 23 -5.07 -14.31 -8.99
N GLY A 24 -5.99 -13.49 -8.51
CA GLY A 24 -7.06 -13.95 -7.61
C GLY A 24 -6.59 -14.31 -6.20
N ALA A 25 -5.40 -13.85 -5.78
CA ALA A 25 -5.00 -13.94 -4.40
C ALA A 25 -5.94 -13.13 -3.50
N PRO A 26 -6.31 -13.63 -2.30
CA PRO A 26 -7.27 -12.95 -1.44
C PRO A 26 -6.58 -11.76 -0.75
N LEU A 27 -6.60 -10.60 -1.42
CA LEU A 27 -6.25 -9.31 -0.82
C LEU A 27 -7.04 -9.05 0.48
N ASN A 28 -8.21 -9.67 0.62
CA ASN A 28 -9.05 -9.63 1.82
C ASN A 28 -8.33 -10.07 3.10
N ASP A 29 -7.42 -11.05 3.03
CA ASP A 29 -6.67 -11.48 4.22
C ASP A 29 -5.73 -10.36 4.68
N PHE A 30 -5.04 -9.73 3.73
CA PHE A 30 -4.23 -8.55 4.01
C PHE A 30 -5.07 -7.39 4.56
N LEU A 31 -6.24 -7.11 3.97
CA LEU A 31 -7.14 -6.05 4.46
C LEU A 31 -7.63 -6.32 5.88
N THR A 32 -7.90 -7.58 6.22
CA THR A 32 -8.31 -7.98 7.58
C THR A 32 -7.19 -7.72 8.59
N VAL A 33 -5.94 -8.07 8.23
CA VAL A 33 -4.77 -7.80 9.08
C VAL A 33 -4.52 -6.29 9.19
N ALA A 34 -4.55 -5.57 8.06
CA ALA A 34 -4.36 -4.13 8.01
C ALA A 34 -5.41 -3.39 8.86
N ALA A 35 -6.67 -3.85 8.87
CA ALA A 35 -7.72 -3.27 9.70
C ALA A 35 -7.48 -3.42 11.21
N THR A 36 -6.64 -4.37 11.63
CA THR A 36 -6.25 -4.55 13.04
C THR A 36 -4.99 -3.76 13.42
N ASP A 37 -4.30 -3.19 12.43
CA ASP A 37 -2.99 -2.57 12.61
C ASP A 37 -3.10 -1.04 12.54
N ALA A 38 -2.87 -0.37 13.68
CA ALA A 38 -2.98 1.09 13.78
C ALA A 38 -1.94 1.86 12.94
N ASP A 39 -0.84 1.23 12.50
CA ASP A 39 0.11 1.90 11.61
C ASP A 39 -0.24 1.78 10.13
N ILE A 40 -1.21 0.94 9.77
CA ILE A 40 -1.66 0.76 8.38
C ILE A 40 -3.04 1.41 8.23
N ALA A 41 -3.09 2.51 7.48
CA ALA A 41 -4.35 3.13 7.10
C ALA A 41 -4.74 2.68 5.70
N ILE A 42 -5.89 2.02 5.54
CA ILE A 42 -6.43 1.71 4.21
C ILE A 42 -7.06 2.99 3.66
N VAL A 43 -6.50 3.52 2.57
CA VAL A 43 -6.92 4.76 1.92
C VAL A 43 -7.99 4.48 0.87
N ASP A 44 -7.76 3.45 0.06
CA ASP A 44 -8.66 3.10 -1.05
C ASP A 44 -8.54 1.62 -1.42
N ILE A 45 -9.55 1.08 -2.09
CA ILE A 45 -9.60 -0.30 -2.57
C ILE A 45 -10.06 -0.30 -4.02
N ILE A 46 -9.20 -0.82 -4.89
CA ILE A 46 -9.38 -0.82 -6.34
C ILE A 46 -9.70 -2.25 -6.81
N GLY A 47 -10.88 -2.40 -7.43
CA GLY A 47 -11.32 -3.64 -8.05
C GLY A 47 -12.79 -3.99 -7.76
N PRO A 48 -13.26 -5.15 -8.24
CA PRO A 48 -14.58 -5.68 -7.91
C PRO A 48 -14.77 -5.82 -6.40
N ARG A 49 -15.97 -5.51 -5.89
CA ARG A 49 -16.30 -5.58 -4.45
C ARG A 49 -16.02 -6.96 -3.84
N ASP A 50 -16.27 -8.02 -4.60
CA ASP A 50 -16.08 -9.41 -4.11
C ASP A 50 -14.62 -9.89 -4.23
N ARG A 51 -13.81 -9.23 -5.07
CA ARG A 51 -12.41 -9.57 -5.31
C ARG A 51 -11.62 -8.30 -5.61
N PRO A 52 -11.26 -7.49 -4.61
CA PRO A 52 -10.39 -6.35 -4.84
C PRO A 52 -9.02 -6.86 -5.27
N HIS A 53 -8.44 -6.21 -6.29
CA HIS A 53 -7.14 -6.63 -6.84
C HIS A 53 -6.02 -5.76 -6.28
N THR A 54 -6.31 -4.50 -5.97
CA THR A 54 -5.32 -3.57 -5.44
C THR A 54 -5.91 -2.81 -4.25
N ALA A 55 -5.10 -2.53 -3.23
CA ALA A 55 -5.43 -1.67 -2.11
C ALA A 55 -4.41 -0.55 -2.00
N VAL A 56 -4.87 0.67 -1.80
CA VAL A 56 -4.04 1.82 -1.47
C VAL A 56 -3.98 1.92 0.04
N VAL A 57 -2.78 1.83 0.59
CA VAL A 57 -2.53 1.90 2.03
C VAL A 57 -1.51 2.97 2.34
N GLU A 58 -1.66 3.61 3.49
CA GLU A 58 -0.72 4.59 4.00
C GLU A 58 -0.03 4.02 5.25
N LEU A 59 1.30 3.90 5.18
CA LEU A 59 2.15 3.34 6.23
C LEU A 59 3.59 3.84 6.11
N THR A 60 4.45 3.50 7.07
CA THR A 60 5.87 3.86 7.04
C THR A 60 6.67 3.02 6.04
N ALA A 61 7.76 3.57 5.50
CA ALA A 61 8.61 2.85 4.56
C ALA A 61 9.23 1.56 5.15
N ASP A 62 9.58 1.56 6.44
CA ASP A 62 10.07 0.37 7.13
C ASP A 62 9.02 -0.74 7.17
N LYS A 63 7.77 -0.39 7.48
CA LYS A 63 6.67 -1.35 7.50
C LYS A 63 6.35 -1.87 6.09
N ALA A 64 6.49 -1.04 5.06
CA ALA A 64 6.31 -1.47 3.68
C ALA A 64 7.36 -2.51 3.27
N ARG A 65 8.63 -2.34 3.70
CA ARG A 65 9.69 -3.32 3.48
C ARG A 65 9.45 -4.64 4.22
N LEU A 66 8.92 -4.57 5.44
CA LEU A 66 8.54 -5.78 6.20
C LEU A 66 7.40 -6.53 5.50
N LEU A 67 6.39 -5.81 4.99
CA LEU A 67 5.29 -6.40 4.23
C LEU A 67 5.79 -7.05 2.92
N ASP A 68 6.68 -6.39 2.16
CA ASP A 68 7.30 -6.97 0.96
C ASP A 68 8.02 -8.29 1.27
N GLN A 69 8.82 -8.30 2.34
CA GLN A 69 9.51 -9.53 2.78
C GLN A 69 8.52 -10.61 3.20
N HIS A 70 7.48 -10.25 3.96
CA HIS A 70 6.46 -11.18 4.40
C HIS A 70 5.71 -11.79 3.21
N PHE A 71 5.32 -10.98 2.23
CA PHE A 71 4.66 -11.46 1.01
C PHE A 71 5.53 -12.41 0.19
N ARG A 72 6.84 -12.15 0.12
CA ARG A 72 7.81 -13.05 -0.52
C ARG A 72 8.01 -14.36 0.24
N GLN A 73 7.95 -14.34 1.56
CA GLN A 73 8.18 -15.52 2.42
C GLN A 73 6.94 -16.40 2.57
N THR A 74 5.75 -15.80 2.60
CA THR A 74 4.47 -16.49 2.85
C THR A 74 3.67 -16.76 1.58
N GLY A 75 4.00 -16.08 0.48
CA GLY A 75 3.33 -16.26 -0.80
C GLY A 75 3.63 -17.63 -1.42
N SER A 76 2.60 -18.47 -1.54
CA SER A 76 2.60 -19.51 -2.58
C SER A 76 2.71 -18.82 -3.95
N PRO A 77 3.32 -19.44 -4.99
CA PRO A 77 3.51 -18.80 -6.30
C PRO A 77 2.20 -18.30 -6.95
N SER A 78 1.06 -18.83 -6.54
CA SER A 78 -0.29 -18.43 -6.99
C SER A 78 -0.93 -17.31 -6.16
N HIS A 79 -0.37 -16.98 -5.00
CA HIS A 79 -0.93 -16.05 -4.00
C HIS A 79 0.05 -14.91 -3.70
N GLN A 80 0.73 -14.42 -4.73
CA GLN A 80 1.79 -13.43 -4.57
C GLN A 80 1.17 -12.03 -4.42
N LEU A 81 1.17 -11.52 -3.19
CA LEU A 81 0.95 -10.10 -2.93
C LEU A 81 2.25 -9.34 -3.21
N THR A 82 2.11 -8.10 -3.69
CA THR A 82 3.22 -7.20 -3.96
C THR A 82 2.90 -5.85 -3.34
N ILE A 83 3.91 -5.13 -2.89
CA ILE A 83 3.77 -3.76 -2.36
C ILE A 83 4.75 -2.83 -3.07
N GLU A 84 4.23 -1.71 -3.54
CA GLU A 84 5.01 -0.69 -4.25
C GLU A 84 4.59 0.71 -3.79
N PRO A 85 5.50 1.70 -3.78
CA PRO A 85 5.14 3.07 -3.43
C PRO A 85 4.16 3.65 -4.46
N ASP A 86 3.10 4.30 -3.98
CA ASP A 86 2.15 5.07 -4.79
C ASP A 86 2.80 6.41 -5.18
N GLN A 87 3.76 6.33 -6.10
CA GLN A 87 4.43 7.48 -6.67
C GLN A 87 4.01 7.62 -8.13
N PRO A 88 3.84 8.85 -8.64
CA PRO A 88 3.58 9.05 -10.04
C PRO A 88 4.68 8.37 -10.84
N LEU A 89 4.29 7.64 -11.90
CA LEU A 89 5.22 7.19 -12.91
C LEU A 89 5.98 8.43 -13.38
N SER A 90 7.25 8.55 -12.99
CA SER A 90 8.16 9.51 -13.61
C SER A 90 8.23 9.13 -15.08
N MET A 91 7.35 9.71 -15.90
CA MET A 91 7.50 9.69 -17.34
C MET A 91 8.89 10.25 -17.58
N PHE A 92 9.75 9.41 -18.14
CA PHE A 92 11.12 9.72 -18.44
C PHE A 92 11.24 11.17 -18.94
N SER A 93 11.81 12.05 -18.13
CA SER A 93 12.45 13.27 -18.61
C SER A 93 13.70 12.85 -19.37
N GLY A 94 13.52 12.17 -20.50
CA GLY A 94 14.56 12.08 -21.51
C GLY A 94 14.75 13.49 -22.06
N PRO A 95 16.00 13.95 -22.29
CA PRO A 95 16.21 15.21 -22.99
C PRO A 95 15.52 15.08 -24.35
N PHE A 96 14.49 15.89 -24.55
CA PHE A 96 14.05 16.22 -25.89
C PHE A 96 15.24 17.00 -26.46
N ASP A 97 16.07 16.36 -27.28
CA ASP A 97 17.14 16.99 -28.05
C ASP A 97 16.53 17.48 -29.37
N PRO A 98 16.25 18.78 -29.54
CA PRO A 98 15.99 19.36 -30.85
C PRO A 98 17.33 19.78 -31.47
N PHE A 99 17.95 18.88 -32.23
CA PHE A 99 18.97 19.25 -33.23
C PHE A 99 18.58 18.69 -34.59
#